data_AF-B7CBX0-F1
#
_entry.id   AF-B7CBX0-F1
#
_cell.length_a   1.000
_cell.length_b   1.000
_cell.length_c   1.000
_cell.angle_alpha   90.00
_cell.angle_beta   90.00
_cell.angle_gamma   90.00
#
_symmetry.space_group_name_H-M   'P 1'
#
loop_
_entity.id
_entity.type
_entity.pdbx_description
1 polymer ?
#
loop_
_entity_poly.entity_id
_entity_poly.type
_entity_poly.pdbx_seq_one_letter_code
_entity_poly.pdbx_strand_id
1 'polypeptide(L)'
;MYEDKCAFVSKVSNNPVGMSALSAVCHYGVNTEYMLRGGNRLGIYFFEKGSNICSTNVVYDHAYSAFSQSDVEEYKWEDILEPGDIFYFSGVTPAASDSIC
;
A
#
# COMPACT_ATOMS: atom_id res chain seq x y z
N MET A 1 -3.31 -23.15 -4.13
CA MET A 1 -2.59 -21.99 -3.55
C MET A 1 -1.59 -21.59 -4.61
N TYR A 2 -1.63 -20.37 -5.11
CA TYR A 2 -0.67 -19.95 -6.14
C TYR A 2 0.73 -19.95 -5.50
N GLU A 3 1.70 -20.61 -6.13
CA GLU A 3 3.04 -20.86 -5.57
C GLU A 3 4.03 -19.73 -5.89
N ASP A 4 3.60 -18.73 -6.66
CA ASP A 4 4.47 -17.66 -7.14
C ASP A 4 4.88 -16.74 -5.99
N LYS A 5 6.18 -16.47 -5.92
CA LYS A 5 6.74 -15.52 -4.96
C LYS A 5 6.33 -14.10 -5.37
N CYS A 6 5.86 -13.32 -4.41
CA CYS A 6 5.56 -11.91 -4.63
C CYS A 6 6.15 -11.03 -3.53
N ALA A 7 6.47 -9.79 -3.91
CA ALA A 7 6.89 -8.75 -2.99
C ALA A 7 5.95 -7.55 -3.14
N PHE A 8 5.74 -6.81 -2.05
CA PHE A 8 4.90 -5.62 -2.05
C PHE A 8 5.71 -4.37 -1.73
N VAL A 9 5.70 -3.43 -2.68
CA VAL A 9 6.40 -2.14 -2.57
C VAL A 9 5.39 -1.11 -2.09
N SER A 10 5.62 -0.52 -0.92
CA SER A 10 4.74 0.51 -0.35
C SER A 10 5.43 1.22 0.82
N LYS A 11 4.72 2.14 1.49
CA LYS A 11 5.18 2.81 2.71
C LYS A 11 4.06 2.87 3.74
N VAL A 12 4.36 2.48 4.98
CA VAL A 12 3.43 2.50 6.11
C VAL A 12 3.94 3.42 7.22
N SER A 13 3.02 3.99 8.00
CA SER A 13 3.38 4.82 9.16
C SER A 13 4.07 3.99 10.24
N ASN A 14 5.10 4.54 10.88
CA ASN A 14 5.82 3.88 11.97
C ASN A 14 5.07 4.02 13.31
N ASN A 15 3.83 3.52 13.34
CA ASN A 15 2.93 3.52 14.49
C ASN A 15 2.16 2.18 14.53
N PRO A 16 1.42 1.87 15.61
CA PRO A 16 0.74 0.57 15.74
C PRO A 16 -0.19 0.23 14.58
N VAL A 17 -0.85 1.22 13.97
CA VAL A 17 -1.76 1.01 12.84
C VAL A 17 -0.99 0.59 11.59
N GLY A 18 0.09 1.30 11.25
CA GLY A 18 0.93 0.94 10.10
C GLY A 18 1.68 -0.37 10.29
N MET A 19 2.15 -0.65 11.51
CA MET A 19 2.77 -1.94 11.85
C MET A 19 1.77 -3.11 11.76
N SER A 20 0.50 -2.88 12.11
CA SER A 20 -0.56 -3.87 11.90
C SER A 20 -0.79 -4.15 10.41
N ALA A 21 -0.75 -3.12 9.56
CA ALA A 21 -0.89 -3.30 8.11
C ALA A 21 0.29 -4.11 7.53
N LEU A 22 1.53 -3.78 7.91
CA LEU A 22 2.72 -4.54 7.51
C LEU A 22 2.62 -6.00 7.96
N SER A 23 2.21 -6.23 9.21
CA SER A 23 2.05 -7.58 9.76
C SER A 23 0.97 -8.37 9.02
N ALA A 24 -0.13 -7.72 8.62
CA ALA A 24 -1.17 -8.36 7.84
C ALA A 24 -0.66 -8.79 6.45
N VAL A 25 0.12 -7.96 5.77
CA VAL A 25 0.74 -8.32 4.47
C VAL A 25 1.70 -9.51 4.65
N CYS A 26 2.57 -9.44 5.66
CA CYS A 26 3.51 -10.52 5.97
C CYS A 26 2.80 -11.85 6.33
N HIS A 27 1.66 -11.78 7.03
CA HIS A 27 0.86 -12.96 7.39
C HIS A 27 0.40 -13.76 6.17
N TYR A 28 0.15 -13.12 5.03
CA TYR A 28 -0.21 -13.79 3.78
C TYR A 28 0.99 -14.35 3.00
N GLY A 29 2.20 -14.30 3.55
CA GLY A 29 3.40 -14.85 2.92
C GLY A 29 4.03 -13.95 1.85
N VAL A 30 3.59 -12.69 1.75
CA VAL A 30 4.15 -11.70 0.82
C VAL A 30 5.49 -11.18 1.35
N ASN A 31 6.50 -11.03 0.49
CA ASN A 31 7.74 -10.37 0.88
C ASN A 31 7.50 -8.88 1.14
N THR A 32 7.84 -8.44 2.35
CA THR A 32 7.64 -7.05 2.84
C THR A 32 8.95 -6.28 3.01
N GLU A 33 10.07 -6.81 2.52
CA GLU A 33 11.38 -6.16 2.58
C GLU A 33 11.38 -4.76 1.95
N TYR A 34 10.59 -4.56 0.90
CA TYR A 34 10.43 -3.29 0.19
C TYR A 34 9.30 -2.41 0.73
N MET A 35 8.71 -2.74 1.88
CA MET A 35 7.74 -1.88 2.57
C MET A 35 8.47 -0.90 3.51
N LEU A 36 8.57 0.35 3.09
CA LEU A 36 9.17 1.43 3.87
C LEU A 36 8.35 1.76 5.13
N ARG A 37 9.02 2.28 6.14
CA ARG A 37 8.41 2.72 7.41
C ARG A 37 8.72 4.20 7.64
N GLY A 38 7.70 5.03 7.71
CA GLY A 38 7.85 6.46 7.91
C GLY A 38 6.56 7.23 7.71
N GLY A 39 6.59 8.55 7.88
CA GLY A 39 5.39 9.37 7.82
C GLY A 39 4.46 9.19 9.03
N ASN A 40 3.35 9.93 9.03
CA ASN A 40 2.55 10.16 10.24
C ASN A 40 1.35 9.23 10.38
N ARG A 41 0.71 8.83 9.27
CA ARG A 41 -0.54 8.04 9.30
C ARG A 41 -0.64 7.03 8.17
N LEU A 42 -1.42 5.97 8.39
CA LEU A 42 -1.86 5.04 7.37
C LEU A 42 -3.16 5.57 6.76
N GLY A 43 -3.33 5.45 5.44
CA GLY A 43 -4.60 5.77 4.79
C GLY A 43 -5.71 4.81 5.23
N ILE A 44 -6.91 5.33 5.46
CA ILE A 44 -8.06 4.56 5.93
C ILE A 44 -9.25 4.86 5.01
N TYR A 45 -10.17 3.92 4.91
CA TYR A 45 -11.50 4.18 4.36
C TYR A 45 -12.55 3.50 5.24
N PHE A 46 -13.73 4.09 5.28
CA PHE A 46 -14.88 3.54 5.96
C PHE A 46 -15.79 2.91 4.91
N PHE A 47 -16.16 1.65 5.15
CA PHE A 47 -17.01 0.88 4.25
C PHE A 47 -18.38 0.70 4.88
N GLU A 48 -19.38 1.35 4.32
CA GLU A 48 -20.77 1.21 4.72
C GLU A 48 -21.45 0.21 3.79
N LYS A 49 -21.58 -1.04 4.27
CA LYS A 49 -22.18 -2.11 3.49
C LYS A 49 -23.65 -1.80 3.21
N GLY A 50 -23.99 -1.67 1.93
CA GLY A 50 -25.38 -1.50 1.48
C GLY A 50 -26.23 -2.75 1.72
N SER A 51 -27.55 -2.57 1.69
CA SER A 51 -28.53 -3.65 1.77
C SER A 51 -29.83 -3.29 1.03
N ASN A 52 -30.37 -4.23 0.26
CA ASN A 52 -31.54 -4.05 -0.61
C ASN A 52 -31.40 -2.83 -1.53
N ILE A 53 -32.19 -1.78 -1.26
CA ILE A 53 -32.22 -0.55 -2.06
C ILE A 53 -31.18 0.48 -1.61
N CYS A 54 -30.58 0.31 -0.43
CA CYS A 54 -29.51 1.18 0.05
C CYS A 54 -28.18 0.73 -0.57
N SER A 55 -27.58 1.58 -1.39
CA SER A 55 -26.29 1.33 -2.01
C SER A 55 -25.17 1.29 -0.97
N THR A 56 -24.12 0.53 -1.27
CA THR A 56 -22.85 0.62 -0.54
C THR A 56 -22.26 2.02 -0.67
N ASN A 57 -21.74 2.54 0.43
CA ASN A 57 -21.05 3.82 0.47
C ASN A 57 -19.61 3.63 0.97
N VAL A 58 -18.71 4.48 0.50
CA VAL A 58 -17.30 4.48 0.87
C VAL A 58 -16.86 5.89 1.17
N VAL A 59 -16.33 6.11 2.37
CA VAL A 59 -15.76 7.39 2.77
C VAL A 59 -14.25 7.22 2.89
N TYR A 60 -13.50 7.97 2.08
CA TYR A 60 -12.06 7.88 2.03
C TYR A 60 -11.40 8.91 2.97
N ASP A 61 -10.44 8.43 3.77
CA ASP A 61 -9.49 9.23 4.54
C ASP A 61 -8.06 8.73 4.22
N HIS A 62 -7.73 8.71 2.93
CA HIS A 62 -6.43 8.22 2.44
C HIS A 62 -5.42 9.34 2.15
N ALA A 63 -5.89 10.60 2.09
CA ALA A 63 -5.03 11.77 1.87
C ALA A 63 -3.96 11.89 2.96
N TYR A 64 -2.78 12.39 2.59
CA TYR A 64 -1.64 12.59 3.48
C TYR A 64 -1.24 11.32 4.26
N SER A 65 -1.45 10.15 3.65
CA SER A 65 -0.92 8.89 4.17
C SER A 65 0.60 8.83 3.97
N ALA A 66 1.24 7.97 4.76
CA ALA A 66 2.66 7.67 4.61
C ALA A 66 3.04 7.32 3.18
N PHE A 67 2.21 6.50 2.52
CA PHE A 67 2.35 6.21 1.10
C PHE A 67 2.17 7.47 0.27
N SER A 68 1.04 8.17 0.30
CA SER A 68 0.81 9.33 -0.60
C SER A 68 1.84 10.47 -0.48
N GLN A 69 2.55 10.55 0.65
CA GLN A 69 3.60 11.53 0.91
C GLN A 69 5.02 10.99 0.73
N SER A 70 5.18 9.76 0.22
CA SER A 70 6.52 9.26 -0.08
C SER A 70 7.11 9.92 -1.31
N ASP A 71 8.43 9.97 -1.34
CA ASP A 71 9.19 10.40 -2.50
C ASP A 71 9.67 9.18 -3.30
N VAL A 72 9.77 9.33 -4.62
CA VAL A 72 10.28 8.26 -5.51
C VAL A 72 11.70 7.84 -5.12
N GLU A 73 12.50 8.78 -4.63
CA GLU A 73 13.91 8.56 -4.23
C GLU A 73 14.07 7.73 -2.96
N GLU A 74 12.98 7.50 -2.21
CA GLU A 74 13.01 6.60 -1.06
C GLU A 74 13.06 5.12 -1.47
N TYR A 75 12.71 4.81 -2.72
CA TYR A 75 12.62 3.46 -3.25
C TYR A 75 13.84 3.15 -4.14
N LYS A 76 14.62 2.14 -3.76
CA LYS A 76 15.75 1.65 -4.54
C LYS A 76 15.26 0.76 -5.68
N TRP A 77 14.80 1.37 -6.77
CA TRP A 77 14.13 0.66 -7.85
C TRP A 77 15.00 -0.39 -8.53
N GLU A 78 16.31 -0.18 -8.61
CA GLU A 78 17.24 -1.17 -9.13
C GLU A 78 17.18 -2.48 -8.32
N ASP A 79 17.25 -2.37 -6.99
CA ASP A 79 17.20 -3.53 -6.06
C ASP A 79 15.80 -4.18 -6.05
N ILE A 80 14.75 -3.37 -6.20
CA ILE A 80 13.34 -3.82 -6.18
C ILE A 80 13.00 -4.61 -7.44
N LEU A 81 13.50 -4.18 -8.60
CA LEU A 81 13.13 -4.75 -9.90
C LEU A 81 14.07 -5.87 -10.36
N GLU A 82 15.30 -5.94 -9.86
CA GLU A 82 16.26 -7.00 -10.22
C GLU A 82 15.72 -8.44 -10.09
N PRO A 83 15.01 -8.84 -9.01
CA PRO A 83 14.58 -10.22 -8.84
C PRO A 83 13.25 -10.56 -9.54
N GLY A 84 12.57 -9.59 -10.17
CA GLY A 84 11.18 -9.74 -10.62
C GLY A 84 11.02 -9.84 -12.14
N ASP A 85 10.29 -10.85 -12.61
CA ASP A 85 9.92 -10.97 -14.03
C ASP A 85 8.76 -10.04 -14.41
N ILE A 86 7.91 -9.68 -13.43
CA ILE A 86 6.69 -8.92 -13.64
C ILE A 86 6.58 -7.83 -12.58
N PHE A 87 6.47 -6.58 -13.03
CA PHE A 87 6.10 -5.44 -12.20
C PHE A 87 4.64 -5.05 -12.47
N TYR A 88 3.81 -5.05 -11.43
CA TYR A 88 2.39 -4.69 -11.51
C TYR A 88 2.09 -3.45 -10.68
N PHE A 89 1.35 -2.51 -11.28
CA PHE A 89 0.74 -1.38 -10.61
C PHE A 89 -0.62 -1.08 -11.23
N SER A 90 -1.45 -0.31 -10.53
CA SER A 90 -2.75 0.14 -11.04
C SER A 90 -2.81 1.66 -11.12
N GLY A 91 -3.80 2.21 -11.81
CA GLY A 91 -4.03 3.66 -11.92
C GLY A 91 -4.34 4.35 -10.59
N VAL A 92 -4.59 3.62 -9.50
CA VAL A 92 -4.77 4.20 -8.16
C VAL A 92 -3.48 4.83 -7.65
N THR A 93 -2.33 4.20 -7.90
CA THR A 93 -1.03 4.67 -7.42
C THR A 93 -0.68 6.07 -7.94
N PRO A 94 -0.68 6.35 -9.26
CA PRO A 94 -0.41 7.69 -9.77
C PRO A 94 -1.50 8.71 -9.45
N ALA A 95 -2.72 8.27 -9.10
CA ALA A 95 -3.78 9.18 -8.65
C ALA A 95 -3.70 9.51 -7.15
N ALA A 96 -2.97 8.73 -6.36
CA ALA A 96 -2.90 8.86 -4.91
C ALA A 96 -1.82 9.84 -4.44
N SER A 97 -0.89 10.22 -5.32
CA SER A 97 0.22 11.11 -4.99
C SER A 97 0.75 11.79 -6.25
N ASP A 98 1.07 13.08 -6.12
CA ASP A 98 1.72 13.86 -7.18
C ASP A 98 3.23 13.57 -7.30
N SER A 99 3.84 12.86 -6.33
CA SER A 99 5.30 12.73 -6.18
C SER A 99 5.86 11.31 -6.27
N ILE A 100 5.01 10.29 -6.39
CA ILE A 100 5.42 8.86 -6.37
C ILE A 100 5.55 8.26 -7.77
N CYS A 101 5.07 8.97 -8.80
CA CYS A 101 5.01 8.48 -10.18
C CYS A 101 5.56 9.52 -11.14
#